data_AF-A0A1X1T402-F1
#
_entry.id   AF-A0A1X1T402-F1
#
_cell.length_a   1.000
_cell.length_b   1.000
_cell.length_c   1.000
_cell.angle_alpha   90.00
_cell.angle_beta   90.00
_cell.angle_gamma   90.00
#
_symmetry.space_group_name_H-M   'P 1'
#
loop_
_entity.id
_entity.type
_entity.pdbx_description
1 polymer ?
#
loop_
_entity_poly.entity_id
_entity_poly.type
_entity_poly.pdbx_seq_one_letter_code
_entity_poly.pdbx_strand_id
1 'polypeptide(L)'
;MTETGRSSPTPAPCDERTGLFHAARDVVMSVASPAGEWPAVIRRRRIVVAVFVVVGFGLLGYSLSIPPGDPDFYWFTAALAVWWTAGAFLSGPLHLGRICFRGRNQRPVITGTAVGLVLGGAFLVAGLVAREIPLMREYAVRVLEHANVGALWLVVIITVVNGLAEELFFRGALYTSLGNRWNGWWAVLWSTAVYVVVTGVSTQNFMLAIAAIVLGTVCAFERRATGGVLAPMLTHFFWGLVMVLALPAIFGV
;
A
#
# COMPACT_ATOMS: atom_id res chain seq x y z
N MET A 1 -25.69 -20.04 40.44
CA MET A 1 -25.67 -19.53 39.05
C MET A 1 -25.81 -18.03 39.13
N THR A 2 -24.72 -17.29 38.93
CA THR A 2 -24.71 -15.83 38.86
C THR A 2 -23.96 -15.45 37.59
N GLU A 3 -24.71 -15.10 36.55
CA GLU A 3 -24.18 -14.58 35.29
C GLU A 3 -23.53 -13.21 35.53
N THR A 4 -22.20 -13.16 35.46
CA THR A 4 -21.47 -11.91 35.33
C THR A 4 -21.56 -11.45 33.87
N GLY A 5 -22.47 -10.52 33.59
CA GLY A 5 -22.55 -9.83 32.31
C GLY A 5 -21.23 -9.14 31.99
N ARG A 6 -20.48 -9.68 31.02
CA ARG A 6 -19.35 -8.97 30.41
C ARG A 6 -19.90 -7.86 29.52
N SER A 7 -20.07 -6.67 30.09
CA SER A 7 -20.15 -5.45 29.30
C SER A 7 -18.83 -5.31 28.52
N SER A 8 -18.90 -5.43 27.20
CA SER A 8 -17.81 -5.05 26.30
C SER A 8 -17.43 -3.60 26.59
N PRO A 9 -16.16 -3.27 26.85
CA PRO A 9 -15.76 -1.90 27.13
C PRO A 9 -16.04 -1.05 25.90
N THR A 10 -16.93 -0.08 26.03
CA THR A 10 -17.14 0.97 25.03
C THR A 10 -15.79 1.65 24.81
N PRO A 11 -15.27 1.72 23.56
CA PRO A 11 -14.02 2.42 23.31
C PRO A 11 -14.14 3.87 23.76
N ALA A 12 -13.10 4.40 24.42
CA ALA A 12 -13.09 5.75 24.96
C ALA A 12 -13.45 6.78 23.88
N PRO A 13 -14.31 7.78 24.19
CA PRO A 13 -14.64 8.85 23.26
C PRO A 13 -13.39 9.66 22.94
N CYS A 14 -13.17 9.97 21.67
CA CYS A 14 -12.03 10.78 21.27
C CYS A 14 -12.29 12.24 21.60
N ASP A 15 -11.27 12.91 22.12
CA ASP A 15 -11.34 14.31 22.55
C ASP A 15 -11.71 15.25 21.37
N GLU A 16 -12.66 16.15 21.61
CA GLU A 16 -13.35 16.97 20.61
C GLU A 16 -12.58 18.24 20.20
N ARG A 17 -11.39 18.49 20.77
CA ARG A 17 -10.80 19.85 20.82
C ARG A 17 -9.55 20.08 19.97
N THR A 18 -9.42 19.51 18.77
CA THR A 18 -8.22 19.74 17.94
C THR A 18 -8.53 20.29 16.55
N GLY A 19 -7.91 21.44 16.23
CA GLY A 19 -7.94 22.03 14.88
C GLY A 19 -7.29 21.10 13.84
N LEU A 20 -7.53 21.35 12.54
CA LEU A 20 -7.15 20.46 11.43
C LEU A 20 -5.69 19.96 11.50
N PHE A 21 -4.74 20.84 11.84
CA PHE A 21 -3.33 20.50 11.98
C PHE A 21 -3.02 19.61 13.19
N HIS A 22 -3.70 19.83 14.31
CA HIS A 22 -3.57 18.96 15.48
C HIS A 22 -4.20 17.60 15.23
N ALA A 23 -5.37 17.56 14.60
CA ALA A 23 -6.00 16.31 14.18
C ALA A 23 -5.11 15.52 13.20
N ALA A 24 -4.48 16.18 12.23
CA ALA A 24 -3.53 15.55 11.32
C ALA A 24 -2.30 15.00 12.06
N ARG A 25 -1.74 15.76 13.01
CA ARG A 25 -0.61 15.31 13.84
C ARG A 25 -0.99 14.14 14.74
N ASP A 26 -2.17 14.18 15.36
CA ASP A 26 -2.65 13.12 16.25
C ASP A 26 -2.90 11.81 15.48
N VAL A 27 -3.38 11.92 14.24
CA VAL A 27 -3.49 10.77 13.32
C VAL A 27 -2.13 10.20 12.96
N VAL A 28 -1.13 11.03 12.67
CA VAL A 28 0.23 10.54 12.36
C VAL A 28 0.85 9.85 13.59
N MET A 29 0.59 10.37 14.79
CA MET A 29 1.14 9.83 16.02
C MET A 29 0.35 8.65 16.58
N SER A 30 -0.90 8.43 16.13
CA SER A 30 -1.77 7.39 16.65
C SER A 30 -1.20 5.99 16.38
N VAL A 31 -1.44 5.10 17.34
CA VAL A 31 -1.08 3.68 17.25
C VAL A 31 -2.35 2.90 17.51
N ALA A 32 -2.80 2.15 16.52
CA ALA A 32 -3.90 1.22 16.75
C ALA A 32 -3.48 0.13 17.74
N SER A 33 -4.38 -0.20 18.67
CA SER A 33 -4.13 -1.28 19.63
C SER A 33 -3.94 -2.61 18.89
N PRO A 34 -2.85 -3.36 19.14
CA PRO A 34 -2.62 -4.63 18.47
C PRO A 34 -3.65 -5.67 18.93
N ALA A 35 -4.12 -6.50 17.99
CA ALA A 35 -4.80 -7.73 18.34
C ALA A 35 -3.78 -8.72 18.91
N GLY A 36 -4.01 -9.25 20.11
CA GLY A 36 -3.17 -10.30 20.67
C GLY A 36 -3.38 -11.61 19.91
N GLU A 37 -2.34 -12.09 19.21
CA GLU A 37 -2.34 -13.38 18.53
C GLU A 37 -1.37 -14.37 19.18
N TRP A 38 -1.72 -15.65 19.17
CA TRP A 38 -0.87 -16.72 19.69
C TRP A 38 0.42 -16.88 18.87
N PRO A 39 1.57 -17.23 19.49
CA PRO A 39 2.86 -17.36 18.78
C PRO A 39 2.84 -18.32 17.57
N ALA A 40 2.06 -19.40 17.65
CA ALA A 40 1.89 -20.35 16.56
C ALA A 40 1.22 -19.73 15.32
N VAL A 41 0.24 -18.84 15.52
CA VAL A 41 -0.45 -18.12 14.44
C VAL A 41 0.52 -17.15 13.77
N ILE A 42 1.31 -16.42 14.56
CA ILE A 42 2.33 -15.49 14.04
C ILE A 42 3.36 -16.26 13.19
N ARG A 43 3.81 -17.43 13.65
CA ARG A 43 4.75 -18.27 12.89
C ARG A 43 4.15 -18.73 11.56
N ARG A 44 2.89 -19.21 11.56
CA ARG A 44 2.17 -19.57 10.32
C ARG A 44 2.07 -18.39 9.36
N ARG A 45 1.69 -17.21 9.85
CA ARG A 45 1.62 -15.97 9.05
C ARG A 45 2.95 -15.65 8.40
N ARG A 46 4.06 -15.71 9.15
CA ARG A 46 5.41 -15.44 8.62
C ARG A 46 5.83 -16.40 7.51
N ILE A 47 5.52 -17.70 7.67
CA ILE A 47 5.82 -18.70 6.63
C ILE A 47 5.03 -18.41 5.36
N VAL A 48 3.72 -18.20 5.47
CA VAL A 48 2.87 -17.86 4.32
C VAL A 48 3.37 -16.59 3.64
N VAL A 49 3.59 -15.52 4.40
CA VAL A 49 4.09 -14.25 3.86
C VAL A 49 5.44 -14.43 3.16
N ALA A 50 6.39 -15.17 3.75
CA ALA A 50 7.69 -15.39 3.14
C ALA A 50 7.58 -16.10 1.78
N VAL A 51 6.76 -17.15 1.67
CA VAL A 51 6.53 -17.86 0.40
C VAL A 51 5.94 -16.92 -0.64
N PHE A 52 4.91 -16.16 -0.28
CA PHE A 52 4.25 -15.25 -1.21
C PHE A 52 5.15 -14.09 -1.65
N VAL A 53 5.99 -13.55 -0.75
CA VAL A 53 7.01 -12.54 -1.09
C VAL A 53 8.00 -13.08 -2.10
N VAL A 54 8.55 -14.28 -1.90
CA VAL A 54 9.57 -14.85 -2.79
C VAL A 54 9.01 -15.12 -4.19
N VAL A 55 7.82 -15.73 -4.28
CA VAL A 55 7.19 -15.99 -5.59
C VAL A 55 6.72 -14.69 -6.24
N GLY A 56 6.12 -13.79 -5.46
CA GLY A 56 5.64 -12.50 -5.95
C GLY A 56 6.77 -11.58 -6.42
N PHE A 57 7.95 -11.68 -5.81
CA PHE A 57 9.18 -11.03 -6.30
C PHE A 57 9.50 -11.49 -7.73
N GLY A 58 9.57 -12.80 -7.95
CA GLY A 58 9.86 -13.34 -9.29
C GLY A 58 8.77 -12.97 -10.29
N LEU A 59 7.50 -13.07 -9.90
CA LEU A 59 6.36 -12.77 -10.75
C LEU A 59 6.30 -11.30 -11.17
N LEU A 60 6.53 -10.37 -10.23
CA LEU A 60 6.58 -8.92 -10.52
C LEU A 60 7.76 -8.56 -11.42
N GLY A 61 8.94 -9.11 -11.14
CA GLY A 61 10.13 -8.89 -11.97
C GLY A 61 9.93 -9.39 -13.39
N TYR A 62 9.36 -10.58 -13.54
CA TYR A 62 9.02 -11.14 -14.85
C TYR A 62 7.96 -10.29 -15.56
N SER A 63 6.86 -9.92 -14.89
CA SER A 63 5.78 -9.18 -15.53
C SER A 63 6.22 -7.85 -16.13
N LEU A 64 7.16 -7.15 -15.49
CA LEU A 64 7.70 -5.87 -16.01
C LEU A 64 8.94 -6.03 -16.90
N SER A 65 9.41 -7.26 -17.11
CA SER A 65 10.39 -7.57 -18.17
C SER A 65 9.73 -7.85 -19.52
N ILE A 66 8.41 -8.09 -19.52
CA ILE A 66 7.61 -8.29 -20.73
C ILE A 66 7.59 -6.98 -21.55
N PRO A 67 7.81 -7.02 -22.87
CA PRO A 67 7.77 -5.81 -23.69
C PRO A 67 6.40 -5.12 -23.66
N PRO A 68 6.34 -3.76 -23.65
CA PRO A 68 5.09 -3.03 -23.79
C PRO A 68 4.30 -3.45 -25.04
N GLY A 69 3.00 -3.69 -24.88
CA GLY A 69 2.09 -4.11 -25.96
C GLY A 69 1.91 -5.63 -26.12
N ASP A 70 2.72 -6.44 -25.44
CA ASP A 70 2.52 -7.89 -25.39
C ASP A 70 1.32 -8.23 -24.48
N PRO A 71 0.32 -9.02 -24.95
CA PRO A 71 -0.85 -9.39 -24.15
C PRO A 71 -0.50 -10.19 -22.89
N ASP A 72 0.65 -10.86 -22.83
CA ASP A 72 1.08 -11.61 -21.65
C ASP A 72 1.26 -10.70 -20.43
N PHE A 73 1.61 -9.42 -20.64
CA PHE A 73 1.68 -8.43 -19.57
C PHE A 73 0.39 -8.39 -18.74
N TYR A 74 -0.78 -8.43 -19.38
CA TYR A 74 -2.07 -8.37 -18.69
C TYR A 74 -2.33 -9.62 -17.85
N TRP A 75 -1.97 -10.80 -18.36
CA TRP A 75 -2.16 -12.05 -17.65
C TRP A 75 -1.24 -12.17 -16.44
N PHE A 76 0.04 -11.82 -16.60
CA PHE A 76 1.00 -11.89 -15.51
C PHE A 76 0.74 -10.85 -14.41
N THR A 77 0.33 -9.64 -14.77
CA THR A 77 -0.05 -8.61 -13.79
C THR A 77 -1.39 -8.90 -13.11
N ALA A 78 -2.36 -9.52 -13.80
CA ALA A 78 -3.57 -10.02 -13.16
C ALA A 78 -3.28 -11.18 -12.21
N ALA A 79 -2.42 -12.12 -12.62
CA ALA A 79 -1.97 -13.23 -11.77
C ALA A 79 -1.25 -12.71 -10.52
N LEU A 80 -0.46 -11.65 -10.65
CA LEU A 80 0.20 -11.00 -9.52
C LEU A 80 -0.81 -10.43 -8.51
N ALA A 81 -1.86 -9.76 -8.97
CA ALA A 81 -2.92 -9.27 -8.09
C ALA A 81 -3.64 -10.41 -7.35
N VAL A 82 -3.92 -11.52 -8.06
CA VAL A 82 -4.50 -12.72 -7.45
C VAL A 82 -3.53 -13.31 -6.41
N TRP A 83 -2.24 -13.36 -6.71
CA TRP A 83 -1.20 -13.89 -5.83
C TRP A 83 -1.13 -13.10 -4.52
N TRP A 84 -1.02 -11.77 -4.58
CA TRP A 84 -1.00 -10.93 -3.38
C TRP A 84 -2.28 -11.05 -2.57
N THR A 85 -3.44 -11.03 -3.23
CA THR A 85 -4.74 -11.18 -2.59
C THR A 85 -4.88 -12.52 -1.88
N ALA A 86 -4.52 -13.62 -2.55
CA ALA A 86 -4.54 -14.97 -1.98
C ALA A 86 -3.62 -15.06 -0.76
N GLY A 87 -2.39 -14.56 -0.85
CA GLY A 87 -1.44 -14.52 0.26
C GLY A 87 -1.97 -13.73 1.45
N ALA A 88 -2.70 -12.64 1.18
CA ALA A 88 -3.29 -11.82 2.22
C ALA A 88 -4.35 -12.59 3.03
N PHE A 89 -5.27 -13.28 2.35
CA PHE A 89 -6.33 -14.07 3.00
C PHE A 89 -5.84 -15.39 3.61
N LEU A 90 -4.87 -16.06 2.99
CA LEU A 90 -4.26 -17.28 3.53
C LEU A 90 -3.49 -17.04 4.83
N SER A 91 -2.89 -15.85 4.95
CA SER A 91 -2.16 -15.41 6.16
C SER A 91 -3.10 -15.30 7.36
N GLY A 92 -4.27 -14.66 7.21
CA GLY A 92 -5.29 -14.56 8.27
C GLY A 92 -6.19 -13.34 8.12
N PRO A 93 -7.04 -13.03 9.11
CA PRO A 93 -8.00 -11.93 9.02
C PRO A 93 -7.32 -10.57 8.83
N LEU A 94 -7.94 -9.75 7.97
CA LEU A 94 -7.53 -8.39 7.66
C LEU A 94 -8.52 -7.40 8.27
N HIS A 95 -8.01 -6.28 8.79
CA HIS A 95 -8.82 -5.24 9.40
C HIS A 95 -8.85 -4.03 8.48
N LEU A 96 -10.03 -3.44 8.29
CA LEU A 96 -10.18 -2.22 7.48
C LEU A 96 -9.71 -0.96 8.21
N GLY A 97 -9.57 -1.02 9.54
CA GLY A 97 -9.08 0.10 10.35
C GLY A 97 -10.18 1.11 10.66
N ARG A 98 -9.90 1.95 11.66
CA ARG A 98 -10.76 3.06 12.08
C ARG A 98 -9.86 4.22 12.46
N ILE A 99 -10.30 5.43 12.12
CA ILE A 99 -9.63 6.66 12.53
C ILE A 99 -10.62 7.47 13.34
N CYS A 100 -10.11 8.20 14.33
CA CYS A 100 -10.95 9.15 15.02
C CYS A 100 -10.92 10.48 14.29
N PHE A 101 -12.06 10.88 13.77
CA PHE A 101 -12.22 12.12 13.03
C PHE A 101 -13.47 12.83 13.54
N ARG A 102 -13.33 14.09 14.00
CA ARG A 102 -14.43 14.89 14.58
C ARG A 102 -15.18 14.15 15.70
N GLY A 103 -14.46 13.59 16.67
CA GLY A 103 -15.05 12.91 17.84
C GLY A 103 -15.73 11.56 17.54
N ARG A 104 -15.69 11.06 16.30
CA ARG A 104 -16.28 9.77 15.91
C ARG A 104 -15.23 8.84 15.32
N ASN A 105 -15.28 7.56 15.72
CA ASN A 105 -14.54 6.50 15.05
C ASN A 105 -15.19 6.19 13.70
N GLN A 106 -14.59 6.69 12.62
CA GLN A 106 -15.06 6.50 11.25
C GLN A 106 -14.08 5.64 10.45
N ARG A 107 -14.56 5.09 9.34
CA ARG A 107 -13.67 4.46 8.36
C ARG A 107 -12.81 5.54 7.70
N PRO A 108 -11.51 5.32 7.50
CA PRO A 108 -10.59 6.35 7.03
C PRO A 108 -10.67 6.56 5.50
N VAL A 109 -11.89 6.74 4.97
CA VAL A 109 -12.13 6.88 3.53
C VAL A 109 -11.58 8.21 3.03
N ILE A 110 -11.97 9.31 3.68
CA ILE A 110 -11.55 10.66 3.29
C ILE A 110 -10.04 10.82 3.43
N THR A 111 -9.45 10.29 4.51
CA THR A 111 -8.01 10.39 4.77
C THR A 111 -7.21 9.71 3.66
N GLY A 112 -7.47 8.43 3.36
CA GLY A 112 -6.72 7.71 2.33
C GLY A 112 -6.91 8.33 0.94
N THR A 113 -8.13 8.72 0.58
CA THR A 113 -8.38 9.40 -0.70
C THR A 113 -7.62 10.72 -0.81
N ALA A 114 -7.67 11.57 0.23
CA ALA A 114 -6.98 12.86 0.22
C ALA A 114 -5.46 12.68 0.17
N VAL A 115 -4.90 11.75 0.95
CA VAL A 115 -3.46 11.43 0.94
C VAL A 115 -3.04 10.89 -0.42
N GLY A 116 -3.81 9.98 -1.03
CA GLY A 116 -3.53 9.47 -2.37
C GLY A 116 -3.50 10.55 -3.45
N LEU A 117 -4.47 11.47 -3.44
CA LEU A 117 -4.50 12.59 -4.40
C LEU A 117 -3.35 13.59 -4.17
N VAL A 118 -3.06 13.95 -2.93
CA VAL A 118 -1.93 14.84 -2.59
C VAL A 118 -0.61 14.20 -2.98
N LEU A 119 -0.43 12.92 -2.68
CA LEU A 119 0.76 12.17 -3.05
C LEU A 119 0.89 12.06 -4.57
N GLY A 120 -0.21 11.79 -5.28
CA GLY A 120 -0.25 11.77 -6.73
C GLY A 120 0.19 13.11 -7.32
N GLY A 121 -0.37 14.23 -6.82
CA GLY A 121 0.03 15.58 -7.23
C GLY A 121 1.51 15.87 -6.95
N ALA A 122 2.02 15.47 -5.79
CA ALA A 122 3.44 15.60 -5.46
C ALA A 122 4.34 14.81 -6.44
N PHE A 123 3.91 13.61 -6.85
CA PHE A 123 4.62 12.82 -7.86
C PHE A 123 4.56 13.44 -9.26
N LEU A 124 3.47 14.10 -9.63
CA LEU A 124 3.42 14.87 -10.89
C LEU A 124 4.44 16.02 -10.87
N VAL A 125 4.52 16.77 -9.77
CA VAL A 125 5.51 17.84 -9.60
C VAL A 125 6.94 17.28 -9.60
N ALA A 126 7.18 16.18 -8.89
CA ALA A 126 8.48 15.49 -8.93
C ALA A 126 8.80 14.97 -10.34
N GLY A 127 7.80 14.51 -11.10
CA GLY A 127 7.92 14.06 -12.48
C GLY A 127 8.40 15.17 -13.42
N LEU A 128 7.94 16.42 -13.22
CA LEU A 128 8.42 17.59 -13.96
C LEU A 128 9.91 17.87 -13.74
N VAL A 129 10.46 17.50 -12.58
CA VAL A 129 11.90 17.60 -12.31
C VAL A 129 12.63 16.38 -12.84
N ALA A 130 12.10 15.17 -12.59
CA ALA A 130 12.70 13.91 -12.99
C ALA A 130 12.84 13.76 -14.51
N ARG A 131 11.92 14.33 -15.30
CA ARG A 131 12.02 14.32 -16.77
C ARG A 131 13.23 15.08 -17.30
N GLU A 132 13.77 16.04 -16.55
CA GLU A 132 14.95 16.83 -16.95
C GLU A 132 16.26 16.08 -16.65
N ILE A 133 16.20 15.01 -15.86
CA ILE A 133 17.36 14.18 -15.49
C ILE A 133 17.36 12.93 -16.39
N PRO A 134 18.31 12.77 -17.33
CA PRO A 134 18.25 11.71 -18.35
C PRO A 134 18.04 10.31 -17.78
N LEU A 135 18.81 9.95 -16.75
CA LEU A 135 18.71 8.65 -16.10
C LEU A 135 17.31 8.38 -15.53
N MET A 136 16.73 9.36 -14.83
CA MET A 136 15.40 9.21 -14.23
C MET A 136 14.31 9.15 -15.30
N ARG A 137 14.42 9.98 -16.33
CA ARG A 137 13.51 9.97 -17.48
C ARG A 137 13.48 8.61 -18.14
N GLU A 138 14.63 8.02 -18.43
CA GLU A 138 14.72 6.69 -19.06
C GLU A 138 14.02 5.61 -18.23
N TYR A 139 14.26 5.57 -16.92
CA TYR A 139 13.60 4.59 -16.03
C TYR A 139 12.10 4.82 -15.92
N ALA A 140 11.65 6.08 -15.87
CA ALA A 140 10.23 6.41 -15.81
C ALA A 140 9.51 6.01 -17.11
N VAL A 141 10.06 6.39 -18.27
CA VAL A 141 9.48 6.09 -19.59
C VAL A 141 9.31 4.59 -19.81
N ARG A 142 10.30 3.76 -19.46
CA ARG A 142 10.20 2.29 -19.59
C ARG A 142 8.97 1.68 -18.91
N VAL A 143 8.54 2.27 -17.78
CA VAL A 143 7.34 1.80 -17.09
C VAL A 143 6.09 2.41 -17.71
N LEU A 144 6.11 3.71 -17.97
CA LEU A 144 4.96 4.45 -18.50
C LEU A 144 4.57 4.01 -19.91
N GLU A 145 5.49 3.47 -20.70
CA GLU A 145 5.19 2.87 -22.01
C GLU A 145 4.18 1.74 -21.93
N HIS A 146 4.12 0.98 -20.83
CA HIS A 146 3.09 -0.04 -20.62
C HIS A 146 1.67 0.55 -20.53
N ALA A 147 1.54 1.82 -20.16
CA ALA A 147 0.26 2.52 -20.14
C ALA A 147 -0.13 3.12 -21.49
N ASN A 148 0.85 3.34 -22.37
CA ASN A 148 0.62 3.92 -23.69
C ASN A 148 0.41 2.86 -24.78
N VAL A 149 1.08 1.71 -24.66
CA VAL A 149 0.99 0.63 -25.65
C VAL A 149 -0.09 -0.38 -25.22
N GLY A 150 -1.29 -0.22 -25.77
CA GLY A 150 -2.39 -1.16 -25.58
C GLY A 150 -3.70 -0.49 -25.16
N ALA A 151 -4.59 -1.27 -24.55
CA ALA A 151 -5.87 -0.76 -24.11
C ALA A 151 -5.73 -0.05 -22.76
N LEU A 152 -5.64 1.29 -22.76
CA LEU A 152 -5.48 2.10 -21.55
C LEU A 152 -6.44 1.70 -20.42
N TRP A 153 -7.70 1.41 -20.75
CA TRP A 153 -8.70 0.99 -19.76
C TRP A 153 -8.33 -0.32 -19.04
N LEU A 154 -7.69 -1.28 -19.72
CA LEU A 154 -7.18 -2.51 -19.10
C LEU A 154 -6.02 -2.19 -18.15
N VAL A 155 -5.08 -1.35 -18.59
CA VAL A 155 -3.94 -0.95 -17.74
C VAL A 155 -4.45 -0.24 -16.50
N VAL A 156 -5.41 0.69 -16.62
CA VAL A 156 -6.02 1.39 -15.48
C VAL A 156 -6.63 0.39 -14.48
N ILE A 157 -7.41 -0.58 -14.95
CA ILE A 157 -8.01 -1.60 -14.09
C ILE A 157 -6.92 -2.40 -13.39
N ILE A 158 -5.90 -2.86 -14.13
CA ILE A 158 -4.80 -3.67 -13.60
C ILE A 158 -3.99 -2.89 -12.58
N THR A 159 -3.65 -1.63 -12.85
CA THR A 159 -2.92 -0.75 -11.92
C THR A 159 -3.69 -0.60 -10.62
N VAL A 160 -4.98 -0.30 -10.70
CA VAL A 160 -5.84 -0.13 -9.53
C VAL A 160 -5.97 -1.44 -8.75
N VAL A 161 -6.26 -2.55 -9.42
CA VAL A 161 -6.46 -3.85 -8.78
C VAL A 161 -5.17 -4.35 -8.14
N ASN A 162 -4.01 -4.17 -8.80
CA ASN A 162 -2.72 -4.48 -8.20
C ASN A 162 -2.43 -3.60 -7.00
N GLY A 163 -2.65 -2.29 -7.07
CA GLY A 163 -2.45 -1.39 -5.92
C GLY A 163 -3.28 -1.82 -4.70
N LEU A 164 -4.55 -2.20 -4.91
CA LEU A 164 -5.39 -2.74 -3.84
C LEU A 164 -4.83 -4.07 -3.29
N ALA A 165 -4.45 -4.99 -4.16
CA ALA A 165 -3.93 -6.31 -3.78
C ALA A 165 -2.60 -6.20 -3.03
N GLU A 166 -1.71 -5.30 -3.44
CA GLU A 166 -0.46 -5.00 -2.75
C GLU A 166 -0.73 -4.49 -1.34
N GLU A 167 -1.68 -3.57 -1.14
CA GLU A 167 -1.97 -3.07 0.21
C GLU A 167 -2.62 -4.13 1.12
N LEU A 168 -3.46 -5.02 0.55
CA LEU A 168 -3.95 -6.20 1.28
C LEU A 168 -2.80 -7.09 1.75
N PHE A 169 -1.77 -7.28 0.93
CA PHE A 169 -0.65 -8.14 1.26
C PHE A 169 0.41 -7.45 2.14
N PHE A 170 1.00 -6.35 1.68
CA PHE A 170 2.11 -5.66 2.34
C PHE A 170 1.67 -4.97 3.64
N ARG A 171 0.55 -4.23 3.63
CA ARG A 171 0.04 -3.50 4.81
C ARG A 171 -0.95 -4.33 5.61
N GLY A 172 -1.52 -5.37 5.02
CA GLY A 172 -2.32 -6.36 5.71
C GLY A 172 -1.48 -7.50 6.28
N ALA A 173 -1.22 -8.52 5.47
CA ALA A 173 -0.59 -9.77 5.92
C ALA A 173 0.85 -9.62 6.41
N LEU A 174 1.73 -9.00 5.62
CA LEU A 174 3.14 -8.81 5.98
C LEU A 174 3.27 -7.93 7.23
N TYR A 175 2.68 -6.74 7.22
CA TYR A 175 2.70 -5.82 8.37
C TYR A 175 2.22 -6.51 9.66
N THR A 176 1.13 -7.26 9.59
CA THR A 176 0.59 -7.99 10.76
C THR A 176 1.53 -9.09 11.22
N SER A 177 2.20 -9.81 10.30
CA SER A 177 3.15 -10.88 10.63
C SER A 177 4.40 -10.41 11.39
N LEU A 178 4.77 -9.13 11.23
CA LEU A 178 5.91 -8.50 11.89
C LEU A 178 5.63 -8.18 13.37
N GLY A 179 4.36 -8.14 13.76
CA GLY A 179 3.90 -7.87 15.13
C GLY A 179 4.08 -6.41 15.54
N ASN A 180 3.75 -6.10 16.79
CA ASN A 180 3.72 -4.71 17.30
C ASN A 180 4.97 -4.32 18.10
N ARG A 181 6.17 -4.66 17.61
CA ARG A 181 7.41 -4.25 18.28
C ARG A 181 7.64 -2.74 18.11
N TRP A 182 8.07 -2.08 19.18
CA TRP A 182 8.30 -0.62 19.22
C TRP A 182 7.10 0.18 18.72
N ASN A 183 5.91 -0.06 19.27
CA ASN A 183 4.69 0.68 18.90
C ASN A 183 4.44 0.70 17.37
N GLY A 184 4.69 -0.43 16.71
CA GLY A 184 4.47 -0.63 15.28
C GLY A 184 5.59 -0.11 14.36
N TRP A 185 6.59 0.61 14.87
CA TRP A 185 7.69 1.15 14.06
C TRP A 185 8.51 0.06 13.38
N TRP A 186 8.67 -1.09 14.03
CA TRP A 186 9.33 -2.26 13.41
C TRP A 186 8.59 -2.74 12.16
N ALA A 187 7.25 -2.80 12.23
CA ALA A 187 6.43 -3.20 11.11
C ALA A 187 6.42 -2.14 9.99
N VAL A 188 6.45 -0.85 10.33
CA VAL A 188 6.60 0.24 9.34
C VAL A 188 7.89 0.08 8.54
N LEU A 189 9.02 -0.08 9.23
CA LEU A 189 10.32 -0.20 8.59
C LEU A 189 10.40 -1.43 7.68
N TRP A 190 10.05 -2.61 8.20
CA TRP A 190 10.25 -3.86 7.47
C TRP A 190 9.21 -4.12 6.39
N SER A 191 7.95 -3.70 6.58
CA SER A 191 6.96 -3.78 5.49
C SER A 191 7.37 -2.89 4.32
N THR A 192 7.88 -1.69 4.61
CA THR A 192 8.38 -0.77 3.59
C THR A 192 9.66 -1.31 2.93
N ALA A 193 10.64 -1.78 3.71
CA ALA A 193 11.89 -2.31 3.17
C ALA A 193 11.63 -3.51 2.25
N VAL A 194 10.77 -4.45 2.65
CA VAL A 194 10.39 -5.58 1.80
C VAL A 194 9.65 -5.10 0.55
N TYR A 195 8.75 -4.13 0.67
CA TYR A 195 8.06 -3.55 -0.49
C TYR A 195 9.05 -2.91 -1.48
N VAL A 196 10.02 -2.13 -0.99
CA VAL A 196 11.07 -1.52 -1.82
C VAL A 196 11.95 -2.57 -2.48
N VAL A 197 12.31 -3.64 -1.76
CA VAL A 197 13.10 -4.74 -2.33
C VAL A 197 12.30 -5.47 -3.40
N VAL A 198 11.05 -5.85 -3.11
CA VAL A 198 10.19 -6.52 -4.09
C VAL A 198 10.00 -5.63 -5.30
N THR A 199 9.52 -4.41 -5.14
CA THR A 199 9.21 -3.53 -6.27
C THR A 199 10.45 -3.03 -7.00
N GLY A 200 11.47 -2.54 -6.30
CA GLY A 200 12.62 -1.91 -6.96
C GLY A 200 13.64 -2.91 -7.51
N VAL A 201 13.95 -3.96 -6.74
CA VAL A 201 14.98 -4.94 -7.12
C VAL A 201 14.43 -5.93 -8.14
N SER A 202 13.18 -6.40 -8.00
CA SER A 202 12.65 -7.38 -8.95
C SER A 202 12.48 -6.79 -10.35
N THR A 203 12.06 -5.52 -10.44
CA THR A 203 11.83 -4.83 -11.72
C THR A 203 13.09 -4.16 -12.26
N GLN A 204 14.18 -4.16 -11.48
CA GLN A 204 15.45 -3.49 -11.80
C GLN A 204 15.24 -2.02 -12.22
N ASN A 205 14.25 -1.35 -11.62
CA ASN A 205 13.85 0.01 -12.00
C ASN A 205 14.04 0.96 -10.83
N PHE A 206 14.96 1.92 -11.01
CA PHE A 206 15.32 2.87 -9.97
C PHE A 206 14.16 3.82 -9.59
N MET A 207 13.36 4.24 -10.57
CA MET A 207 12.20 5.11 -10.31
C MET A 207 11.10 4.37 -9.54
N LEU A 208 10.87 3.09 -9.82
CA LEU A 208 9.95 2.27 -9.04
C LEU A 208 10.45 2.04 -7.60
N ALA A 209 11.77 1.92 -7.40
CA ALA A 209 12.34 1.85 -6.05
C ALA A 209 12.07 3.14 -5.25
N ILE A 210 12.28 4.32 -5.85
CA ILE A 210 11.96 5.61 -5.22
C ILE A 210 10.47 5.71 -4.91
N ALA A 211 9.62 5.37 -5.88
CA ALA A 211 8.17 5.37 -5.70
C ALA A 211 7.75 4.46 -4.53
N ALA A 212 8.32 3.25 -4.47
CA ALA A 212 8.04 2.27 -3.43
C ALA A 212 8.50 2.75 -2.05
N ILE A 213 9.61 3.50 -1.95
CA ILE A 213 10.06 4.10 -0.68
C ILE A 213 9.00 5.08 -0.19
N VAL A 214 8.60 6.04 -1.03
CA VAL A 214 7.70 7.13 -0.61
C VAL A 214 6.29 6.60 -0.37
N LEU A 215 5.65 5.99 -1.37
CA LEU A 215 4.31 5.43 -1.25
C LEU A 215 4.27 4.39 -0.14
N GLY A 216 5.28 3.52 -0.10
CA GLY A 216 5.29 2.43 0.85
C GLY A 216 5.42 2.88 2.30
N THR A 217 6.18 3.94 2.54
CA THR A 217 6.30 4.60 3.84
C THR A 217 4.97 5.24 4.24
N VAL A 218 4.34 6.00 3.34
CA VAL A 218 3.04 6.65 3.60
C VAL A 218 1.97 5.61 3.95
N CYS A 219 1.83 4.57 3.13
CA CYS A 219 0.89 3.47 3.38
C CYS A 219 1.18 2.73 4.70
N ALA A 220 2.46 2.53 5.05
CA ALA A 220 2.83 1.92 6.32
C ALA A 220 2.46 2.81 7.52
N PHE A 221 2.62 4.13 7.40
CA PHE A 221 2.15 5.08 8.40
C PHE A 221 0.64 5.08 8.56
N GLU A 222 -0.11 5.11 7.46
CA GLU A 222 -1.56 5.03 7.49
C GLU A 222 -2.04 3.72 8.14
N ARG A 223 -1.38 2.60 7.84
CA ARG A 223 -1.66 1.32 8.48
C ARG A 223 -1.41 1.34 9.98
N ARG A 224 -0.34 1.99 10.43
CA ARG A 224 -0.01 2.16 11.85
C ARG A 224 -1.05 3.04 12.57
N ALA A 225 -1.42 4.15 11.93
CA ALA A 225 -2.34 5.15 12.45
C ALA A 225 -3.78 4.62 12.58
N THR A 226 -4.27 3.97 11.53
CA THR A 226 -5.68 3.54 11.41
C THR A 226 -5.94 2.12 11.88
N GLY A 227 -4.90 1.30 12.02
CA GLY A 227 -5.05 -0.09 12.40
C GLY A 227 -5.57 -1.01 11.29
N GLY A 228 -5.66 -0.53 10.05
CA GLY A 228 -6.12 -1.37 8.94
C GLY A 228 -5.71 -0.90 7.56
N VAL A 229 -6.17 -1.65 6.56
CA VAL A 229 -5.72 -1.54 5.16
C VAL A 229 -6.54 -0.58 4.31
N LEU A 230 -7.67 -0.05 4.80
CA LEU A 230 -8.55 0.78 3.96
C LEU A 230 -7.91 2.11 3.55
N ALA A 231 -7.26 2.82 4.47
CA ALA A 231 -6.57 4.06 4.12
C ALA A 231 -5.44 3.82 3.11
N PRO A 232 -4.50 2.88 3.36
CA PRO A 232 -3.47 2.53 2.38
C PRO A 232 -4.04 2.13 1.01
N MET A 233 -5.08 1.29 0.99
CA MET A 233 -5.74 0.88 -0.27
C MET A 233 -6.27 2.07 -1.05
N LEU A 234 -6.92 3.03 -0.40
CA LEU A 234 -7.43 4.22 -1.07
C LEU A 234 -6.30 5.15 -1.50
N THR A 235 -5.26 5.32 -0.67
CA THR A 235 -4.06 6.07 -1.03
C THR A 235 -3.43 5.52 -2.30
N HIS A 236 -3.19 4.21 -2.33
CA HIS A 236 -2.61 3.53 -3.48
C HIS A 236 -3.54 3.58 -4.70
N PHE A 237 -4.85 3.38 -4.52
CA PHE A 237 -5.84 3.49 -5.59
C PHE A 237 -5.78 4.85 -6.30
N PHE A 238 -5.91 5.94 -5.54
CA PHE A 238 -5.96 7.28 -6.13
C PHE A 238 -4.59 7.73 -6.64
N TRP A 239 -3.51 7.41 -5.92
CA TRP A 239 -2.16 7.64 -6.41
C TRP A 239 -1.91 6.91 -7.73
N GLY A 240 -2.27 5.62 -7.81
CA GLY A 240 -2.12 4.78 -9.00
C GLY A 240 -2.91 5.31 -10.19
N LEU A 241 -4.14 5.80 -9.98
CA LEU A 241 -4.92 6.48 -11.02
C LEU A 241 -4.21 7.73 -11.54
N VAL A 242 -3.64 8.57 -10.67
CA VAL A 242 -2.88 9.75 -11.09
C VAL A 242 -1.63 9.33 -11.87
N MET A 243 -0.93 8.30 -11.43
CA MET A 243 0.28 7.80 -12.10
C MET A 243 -0.03 7.25 -13.49
N VAL A 244 -1.11 6.48 -13.68
CA VAL A 244 -1.42 5.90 -14.98
C VAL A 244 -2.11 6.88 -15.94
N LEU A 245 -2.91 7.84 -15.44
CA LEU A 245 -3.69 8.74 -16.28
C LEU A 245 -3.01 10.09 -16.58
N ALA A 246 -2.14 10.59 -15.70
CA ALA A 246 -1.58 11.94 -15.82
C ALA A 246 -0.06 11.96 -15.99
N LEU A 247 0.68 11.02 -15.38
CA LEU A 247 2.14 11.01 -15.46
C LEU A 247 2.69 10.75 -16.88
N PRO A 248 2.11 9.87 -17.73
CA PRO A 248 2.61 9.65 -19.10
C PRO A 248 2.75 10.95 -19.91
N ALA A 249 1.71 11.80 -19.88
CA ALA A 249 1.70 13.09 -20.56
C ALA A 249 2.83 14.04 -20.11
N ILE A 250 3.28 13.97 -18.85
CA ILE A 250 4.40 14.78 -18.34
C ILE A 250 5.73 14.34 -18.97
N PHE A 251 5.88 13.06 -19.27
CA PHE A 251 7.06 12.45 -19.87
C PHE A 251 7.00 12.41 -21.41
N GLY A 252 5.87 12.82 -22.00
CA GLY A 252 5.66 12.85 -23.45
C GLY A 252 5.43 11.46 -24.05
N VAL A 253 4.90 10.54 -23.24
CA VAL A 253 4.49 9.19 -23.65
C VAL A 253 3.02 8.97 -23.39
#